data_AF-Q8XZA3-F1
#
_entry.id   AF-Q8XZA3-F1
#
_cell.length_a   1.000
_cell.length_b   1.000
_cell.length_c   1.000
_cell.angle_alpha   90.00
_cell.angle_beta   90.00
_cell.angle_gamma   90.00
#
_symmetry.space_group_name_H-M   'P 1'
#
loop_
_entity.id
_entity.type
_entity.pdbx_description
1 polymer ?
#
loop_
_entity_poly.entity_id
_entity_poly.type
_entity_poly.pdbx_seq_one_letter_code
_entity_poly.pdbx_strand_id
1 'polypeptide(L)'
;MRIDFTINNGGDAAARYLTWAPSPLRLRLLDATPGPDVVATLSEDRQPNGGSIRFCATPDGNFTPTLKVPLPASGASVTVYVRGKFGTPSQADGDVSIVVGGPASELGRLPVMVRVRKNANQLTPAERDRFISAMAQINNRGTGRFTDFRNMHVAGRADQQAHGGPGFLPWHRAYLLDLERELQAIDPAVTIPYWRFDRPAPNLFTTDFIGVPDALGTVSFSPANPLQFWATDGVQGILRRQLGASPGAQAAPNILTEAQTLALGSAYRNFRGMQGNPHGSAHVSYFSGSISSIPTAAKDPLFFLLHCNVDRLWAKWQSQVGRYDANVAAAYDAGPTPTSLLAGHNLHDTLWPWNGIVTPPRPSTAPGGAMAGSSCVSAPGNAPRVSDMLDFQGVVSSSAKLGFAYDDVPLP
;
A
#
# COMPACT_ATOMS: atom_id res chain seq x y z
N MET A 1 -36.81 -2.42 12.49
CA MET A 1 -36.14 -1.38 11.69
C MET A 1 -34.77 -1.91 11.31
N ARG A 2 -34.41 -1.86 10.03
CA ARG A 2 -33.11 -2.29 9.52
C ARG A 2 -32.32 -1.14 8.93
N ILE A 3 -31.00 -1.28 8.90
CA ILE A 3 -30.08 -0.32 8.32
C ILE A 3 -29.51 -0.85 7.00
N ASP A 4 -29.48 0.04 6.02
CA ASP A 4 -28.67 -0.07 4.81
C ASP A 4 -27.34 0.66 5.02
N PHE A 5 -26.25 -0.02 4.66
CA PHE A 5 -24.90 0.49 4.81
C PHE A 5 -24.29 0.76 3.43
N THR A 6 -23.68 1.93 3.27
CA THR A 6 -22.76 2.20 2.16
C THR A 6 -21.48 2.78 2.74
N ILE A 7 -20.36 2.08 2.56
CA ILE A 7 -19.05 2.48 3.07
C ILE A 7 -18.12 2.73 1.89
N ASN A 8 -17.25 3.74 1.95
CA ASN A 8 -16.39 4.13 0.82
C ASN A 8 -17.14 4.38 -0.50
N ASN A 9 -18.43 4.76 -0.42
CA ASN A 9 -19.36 4.91 -1.55
C ASN A 9 -19.79 3.59 -2.24
N GLY A 10 -19.50 2.41 -1.67
CA GLY A 10 -19.96 1.11 -2.14
C GLY A 10 -20.78 0.33 -1.10
N GLY A 11 -21.68 -0.54 -1.57
CA GLY A 11 -22.48 -1.44 -0.70
C GLY A 11 -21.98 -2.89 -0.66
N ASP A 12 -21.01 -3.23 -1.51
CA ASP A 12 -20.46 -4.60 -1.61
C ASP A 12 -19.41 -4.90 -0.52
N ALA A 13 -18.88 -6.12 -0.54
CA ALA A 13 -17.83 -6.54 0.38
C ALA A 13 -16.48 -5.86 0.11
N ALA A 14 -16.19 -5.54 -1.16
CA ALA A 14 -14.91 -4.95 -1.57
C ALA A 14 -14.73 -3.50 -1.06
N ALA A 15 -15.82 -2.82 -0.70
CA ALA A 15 -15.78 -1.48 -0.12
C ALA A 15 -15.46 -1.46 1.39
N ARG A 16 -15.45 -2.61 2.09
CA ARG A 16 -15.43 -2.70 3.57
C ARG A 16 -14.05 -2.58 4.21
N TYR A 17 -13.04 -2.14 3.45
CA TYR A 17 -11.67 -1.98 3.94
C TYR A 17 -11.40 -0.53 4.35
N LEU A 18 -10.84 -0.39 5.54
CA LEU A 18 -10.52 0.88 6.19
C LEU A 18 -9.01 1.02 6.34
N THR A 19 -8.56 2.26 6.41
CA THR A 19 -7.18 2.61 6.80
C THR A 19 -7.22 3.57 8.00
N TRP A 20 -6.11 4.24 8.28
CA TRP A 20 -6.09 5.36 9.24
C TRP A 20 -6.82 6.60 8.71
N ALA A 21 -6.99 6.72 7.39
CA ALA A 21 -7.69 7.84 6.78
C ALA A 21 -9.23 7.68 6.91
N PRO A 22 -9.96 8.78 7.15
CA PRO A 22 -11.42 8.81 7.18
C PRO A 22 -12.08 8.21 5.92
N SER A 23 -13.00 7.28 6.16
CA SER A 23 -13.83 6.63 5.14
C SER A 23 -15.28 7.06 5.32
N PRO A 24 -15.99 7.51 4.27
CA PRO A 24 -17.38 7.89 4.38
C PRO A 24 -18.24 6.66 4.64
N LEU A 25 -19.19 6.78 5.57
CA LEU A 25 -20.19 5.78 5.93
C LEU A 25 -21.57 6.42 5.82
N ARG A 26 -22.37 5.96 4.86
CA ARG A 26 -23.77 6.35 4.71
C ARG A 26 -24.66 5.30 5.34
N LEU A 27 -25.62 5.78 6.12
CA LEU A 27 -26.57 4.97 6.85
C LEU A 27 -27.98 5.40 6.45
N ARG A 28 -28.86 4.43 6.23
CA ARG A 28 -30.27 4.68 5.89
C ARG A 28 -31.18 3.65 6.55
N LEU A 29 -32.32 4.09 7.08
CA LEU A 29 -33.39 3.19 7.53
C LEU A 29 -34.11 2.60 6.31
N LEU A 30 -34.19 1.27 6.23
CA LEU A 30 -34.89 0.57 5.14
C LEU A 30 -36.41 0.47 5.36
N ASP A 31 -36.82 0.28 6.60
CA ASP A 31 -38.22 0.06 6.98
C ASP A 31 -38.77 1.32 7.66
N ALA A 32 -38.56 2.48 7.03
CA ALA A 32 -38.89 3.78 7.62
C ALA A 32 -40.42 4.00 7.59
N THR A 33 -41.05 4.15 8.76
CA THR A 33 -42.47 4.48 8.90
C THR A 33 -42.64 5.95 9.26
N PRO A 34 -43.75 6.61 8.88
CA PRO A 34 -44.04 7.98 9.34
C PRO A 34 -43.93 8.08 10.86
N GLY A 35 -43.04 8.96 11.35
CA GLY A 35 -42.72 9.05 12.77
C GLY A 35 -41.51 9.96 13.03
N PRO A 36 -41.08 10.10 14.30
CA PRO A 36 -39.88 10.86 14.64
C PRO A 36 -38.62 10.12 14.19
N ASP A 37 -37.57 10.89 13.93
CA ASP A 37 -36.24 10.36 13.62
C ASP A 37 -35.72 9.43 14.72
N VAL A 38 -34.99 8.40 14.30
CA VAL A 38 -34.40 7.42 15.21
C VAL A 38 -32.99 7.87 15.56
N VAL A 39 -32.73 8.18 16.82
CA VAL A 39 -31.35 8.44 17.28
C VAL A 39 -30.64 7.10 17.47
N ALA A 40 -29.84 6.72 16.48
CA ALA A 40 -29.01 5.52 16.55
C ALA A 40 -27.66 5.82 17.20
N THR A 41 -27.04 4.80 17.79
CA THR A 41 -25.66 4.87 18.31
C THR A 41 -24.79 3.92 17.52
N LEU A 42 -23.75 4.48 16.89
CA LEU A 42 -22.67 3.70 16.30
C LEU A 42 -21.69 3.27 17.38
N SER A 43 -21.24 2.03 17.30
CA SER A 43 -20.18 1.46 18.13
C SER A 43 -19.38 0.42 17.35
N GLU A 44 -18.23 0.03 17.90
CA GLU A 44 -17.48 -1.13 17.41
C GLU A 44 -17.87 -2.39 18.18
N ASP A 45 -17.87 -3.53 17.49
CA ASP A 45 -17.82 -4.86 18.11
C ASP A 45 -16.66 -5.62 17.47
N ARG A 46 -15.69 -6.06 18.27
CA ARG A 46 -14.42 -6.60 17.76
C ARG A 46 -14.08 -7.91 18.45
N GLN A 47 -13.47 -8.81 17.66
CA GLN A 47 -12.89 -10.02 18.20
C GLN A 47 -11.69 -9.69 19.12
N PRO A 48 -11.33 -10.59 20.05
CA PRO A 48 -10.08 -10.49 20.79
C PRO A 48 -8.90 -10.30 19.82
N ASN A 49 -8.08 -9.26 20.04
CA ASN A 49 -6.95 -8.88 19.17
C ASN A 49 -7.30 -8.43 17.74
N GLY A 50 -8.59 -8.32 17.39
CA GLY A 50 -9.04 -7.84 16.07
C GLY A 50 -8.77 -6.34 15.85
N GLY A 51 -9.20 -5.79 14.73
CA GLY A 51 -9.09 -4.35 14.46
C GLY A 51 -9.88 -3.50 15.45
N SER A 52 -9.59 -2.21 15.51
CA SER A 52 -10.41 -1.24 16.23
C SER A 52 -10.71 -0.04 15.34
N ILE A 53 -11.91 0.52 15.46
CA ILE A 53 -12.44 1.59 14.61
C ILE A 53 -12.98 2.75 15.45
N ARG A 54 -13.06 3.93 14.84
CA ARG A 54 -13.59 5.14 15.48
C ARG A 54 -14.52 5.87 14.52
N PHE A 55 -15.44 6.65 15.06
CA PHE A 55 -16.50 7.33 14.32
C PHE A 55 -16.42 8.86 14.50
N CYS A 56 -16.79 9.61 13.47
CA CYS A 56 -16.95 11.06 13.55
C CYS A 56 -18.09 11.53 12.62
N ALA A 57 -18.73 12.64 12.96
CA ALA A 57 -19.75 13.25 12.09
C ALA A 57 -19.14 13.93 10.85
N THR A 58 -17.89 14.40 10.94
CA THR A 58 -17.16 15.09 9.88
C THR A 58 -15.86 14.35 9.56
N PRO A 59 -15.26 14.55 8.37
CA PRO A 59 -14.04 13.83 8.00
C PRO A 59 -12.84 14.21 8.87
N ASP A 60 -12.80 15.45 9.37
CA ASP A 60 -11.63 16.01 10.08
C ASP A 60 -11.89 16.27 11.57
N GLY A 61 -13.02 15.77 12.09
CA GLY A 61 -13.41 15.98 13.49
C GLY A 61 -12.74 15.01 14.47
N ASN A 62 -13.15 15.07 15.73
CA ASN A 62 -12.67 14.15 16.75
C ASN A 62 -13.34 12.77 16.61
N PHE A 63 -12.53 11.75 16.34
CA PHE A 63 -12.99 10.37 16.15
C PHE A 63 -13.12 9.63 17.48
N THR A 64 -14.34 9.25 17.86
CA THR A 64 -14.69 8.64 19.16
C THR A 64 -15.08 7.16 19.02
N PRO A 65 -15.05 6.36 20.11
CA PRO A 65 -15.49 4.95 20.07
C PRO A 65 -16.98 4.77 19.76
N THR A 66 -17.80 5.78 20.06
CA THR A 66 -19.23 5.79 19.75
C THR A 66 -19.64 7.12 19.13
N LEU A 67 -20.71 7.11 18.33
CA LEU A 67 -21.29 8.31 17.73
C LEU A 67 -22.82 8.20 17.69
N LYS A 68 -23.53 9.20 18.22
CA LYS A 68 -24.98 9.30 18.04
C LYS A 68 -25.29 9.89 16.67
N VAL A 69 -26.18 9.26 15.92
CA VAL A 69 -26.56 9.65 14.56
C VAL A 69 -28.09 9.72 14.48
N PRO A 70 -28.67 10.89 14.21
CA PRO A 70 -30.11 11.00 13.95
C PRO A 70 -30.39 10.43 12.56
N LEU A 71 -31.15 9.34 12.49
CA LEU A 71 -31.55 8.71 11.24
C LEU A 71 -32.96 9.14 10.85
N PRO A 72 -33.14 9.79 9.68
CA PRO A 72 -34.43 10.28 9.24
C PRO A 72 -35.48 9.18 9.09
N ALA A 73 -36.65 9.36 9.70
CA ALA A 73 -37.81 8.46 9.51
C ALA A 73 -38.35 8.48 8.08
N SER A 74 -37.91 9.42 7.24
CA SER A 74 -38.16 9.45 5.80
C SER A 74 -37.36 8.40 5.01
N GLY A 75 -36.36 7.77 5.63
CA GLY A 75 -35.40 6.92 4.92
C GLY A 75 -34.36 7.71 4.13
N ALA A 76 -34.15 9.01 4.41
CA ALA A 76 -33.03 9.74 3.86
C ALA A 76 -31.69 9.26 4.45
N SER A 77 -30.64 9.24 3.62
CA SER A 77 -29.30 8.82 4.06
C SER A 77 -28.59 9.89 4.89
N VAL A 78 -27.87 9.45 5.92
CA VAL A 78 -26.97 10.30 6.72
C VAL A 78 -25.54 9.84 6.49
N THR A 79 -24.64 10.78 6.21
CA THR A 79 -23.21 10.50 6.05
C THR A 79 -22.48 10.85 7.33
N VAL A 80 -21.73 9.88 7.84
CA VAL A 80 -20.72 10.04 8.89
C VAL A 80 -19.41 9.43 8.41
N TYR A 81 -18.39 9.39 9.25
CA TYR A 81 -17.07 8.90 8.90
C TYR A 81 -16.60 7.85 9.89
N VAL A 82 -15.89 6.85 9.38
CA VAL A 82 -15.25 5.79 10.15
C VAL A 82 -13.80 5.65 9.73
N ARG A 83 -12.91 5.33 10.67
CA ARG A 83 -11.50 5.03 10.40
C ARG A 83 -10.97 3.99 11.38
N GLY A 84 -9.86 3.35 11.05
CA GLY A 84 -9.12 2.51 12.00
C GLY A 84 -8.52 3.33 13.14
N LYS A 85 -8.48 2.74 14.34
CA LYS A 85 -7.70 3.26 15.48
C LYS A 85 -6.23 2.90 15.25
N PHE A 86 -5.38 3.92 15.12
CA PHE A 86 -3.95 3.72 14.95
C PHE A 86 -3.35 2.80 16.02
N GLY A 87 -2.43 1.92 15.61
CA GLY A 87 -1.82 0.90 16.48
C GLY A 87 -2.72 -0.31 16.77
N THR A 88 -3.90 -0.42 16.14
CA THR A 88 -4.78 -1.58 16.29
C THR A 88 -5.38 -2.02 14.94
N PRO A 89 -4.53 -2.41 13.96
CA PRO A 89 -5.01 -2.94 12.68
C PRO A 89 -5.66 -4.31 12.85
N SER A 90 -6.49 -4.69 11.88
CA SER A 90 -7.09 -6.04 11.82
C SER A 90 -6.03 -7.12 11.59
N GLN A 91 -6.29 -8.32 12.11
CA GLN A 91 -5.52 -9.55 11.87
C GLN A 91 -6.25 -10.49 10.91
N ALA A 92 -7.58 -10.41 10.85
CA ALA A 92 -8.41 -11.19 9.95
C ALA A 92 -9.48 -10.31 9.29
N ASP A 93 -9.98 -10.75 8.13
CA ASP A 93 -11.07 -10.05 7.47
C ASP A 93 -12.35 -10.13 8.30
N GLY A 94 -13.04 -8.99 8.44
CA GLY A 94 -14.26 -8.88 9.25
C GLY A 94 -14.08 -9.08 10.76
N ASP A 95 -12.86 -8.97 11.29
CA ASP A 95 -12.58 -9.16 12.73
C ASP A 95 -13.07 -8.02 13.65
N VAL A 96 -13.57 -6.94 13.05
CA VAL A 96 -14.28 -5.84 13.71
C VAL A 96 -15.51 -5.48 12.89
N SER A 97 -16.58 -5.09 13.56
CA SER A 97 -17.85 -4.69 12.95
C SER A 97 -18.26 -3.30 13.40
N ILE A 98 -18.87 -2.55 12.47
CA ILE A 98 -19.68 -1.38 12.79
C ILE A 98 -21.03 -1.88 13.25
N VAL A 99 -21.47 -1.49 14.46
CA VAL A 99 -22.77 -1.83 15.01
C VAL A 99 -23.62 -0.57 15.11
N VAL A 100 -24.86 -0.65 14.64
CA VAL A 100 -25.84 0.43 14.75
C VAL A 100 -26.89 0.02 15.78
N GLY A 101 -26.78 0.54 17.00
CA GLY A 101 -27.75 0.33 18.06
C GLY A 101 -28.91 1.32 17.97
N GLY A 102 -30.14 0.83 18.02
CA GLY A 102 -31.36 1.62 18.20
C GLY A 102 -31.76 1.70 19.68
N PRO A 103 -32.88 2.35 20.00
CA PRO A 103 -33.35 2.52 21.39
C PRO A 103 -33.61 1.20 22.14
N ALA A 104 -34.00 0.13 21.42
CA ALA A 104 -34.43 -1.14 22.02
C ALA A 104 -33.68 -2.37 21.47
N SER A 105 -32.96 -2.25 20.34
CA SER A 105 -32.30 -3.38 19.68
C SER A 105 -31.18 -2.93 18.75
N GLU A 106 -30.33 -3.87 18.33
CA GLU A 106 -29.45 -3.68 17.18
C GLU A 106 -30.29 -3.48 15.90
N LEU A 107 -29.93 -2.48 15.09
CA LEU A 107 -30.59 -2.16 13.80
C LEU A 107 -29.80 -2.69 12.60
N GLY A 108 -28.50 -2.94 12.79
CA GLY A 108 -27.64 -3.49 11.76
C GLY A 108 -26.19 -3.62 12.20
N ARG A 109 -25.47 -4.46 11.47
CA ARG A 109 -24.06 -4.77 11.68
C ARG A 109 -23.35 -4.93 10.35
N LEU A 110 -22.17 -4.35 10.24
CA LEU A 110 -21.33 -4.44 9.06
C LEU A 110 -19.91 -4.87 9.46
N PRO A 111 -19.46 -6.10 9.12
CA PRO A 111 -18.07 -6.49 9.32
C PRO A 111 -17.17 -5.66 8.39
N VAL A 112 -16.06 -5.16 8.92
CA VAL A 112 -15.06 -4.35 8.21
C VAL A 112 -13.66 -4.83 8.58
N MET A 113 -12.65 -4.40 7.82
CA MET A 113 -11.26 -4.70 8.11
C MET A 113 -10.42 -3.42 8.09
N VAL A 114 -9.64 -3.20 9.14
CA VAL A 114 -8.61 -2.17 9.18
C VAL A 114 -7.34 -2.71 8.54
N ARG A 115 -7.17 -2.41 7.26
CA ARG A 115 -6.16 -3.00 6.37
C ARG A 115 -4.97 -2.05 6.22
N VAL A 116 -3.79 -2.50 6.64
CA VAL A 116 -2.53 -1.73 6.57
C VAL A 116 -1.36 -2.61 6.11
N ARG A 117 -0.36 -1.99 5.52
CA ARG A 117 0.94 -2.62 5.21
C ARG A 117 1.71 -2.80 6.51
N LYS A 118 2.19 -4.01 6.75
CA LYS A 118 2.85 -4.42 7.99
C LYS A 118 4.28 -4.86 7.75
N ASN A 119 5.10 -4.86 8.80
CA ASN A 119 6.43 -5.45 8.74
C ASN A 119 6.33 -6.94 8.40
N ALA A 120 6.98 -7.35 7.32
CA ALA A 120 6.97 -8.74 6.86
C ALA A 120 7.47 -9.71 7.95
N ASN A 121 8.36 -9.26 8.84
CA ASN A 121 8.88 -10.07 9.93
C ASN A 121 7.89 -10.28 11.09
N GLN A 122 6.75 -9.59 11.08
CA GLN A 122 5.74 -9.58 12.16
C GLN A 122 4.35 -10.03 11.67
N LEU A 123 4.24 -10.50 10.43
CA LEU A 123 2.99 -11.07 9.93
C LEU A 123 2.61 -12.32 10.71
N THR A 124 1.31 -12.51 10.91
CA THR A 124 0.76 -13.82 11.26
C THR A 124 0.92 -14.80 10.08
N PRO A 125 0.91 -16.12 10.32
CA PRO A 125 0.92 -17.11 9.25
C PRO A 125 -0.20 -16.89 8.22
N ALA A 126 -1.41 -16.54 8.66
CA ALA A 126 -2.55 -16.30 7.77
C ALA A 126 -2.33 -15.08 6.85
N GLU A 127 -1.74 -13.99 7.36
CA GLU A 127 -1.41 -12.81 6.54
C GLU A 127 -0.30 -13.12 5.53
N ARG A 128 0.74 -13.85 5.96
CA ARG A 128 1.81 -14.33 5.09
C ARG A 128 1.24 -15.19 3.96
N ASP A 129 0.45 -16.20 4.30
CA ASP A 129 -0.08 -17.19 3.37
C ASP A 129 -1.00 -16.54 2.33
N ARG A 130 -1.81 -15.57 2.76
CA ARG A 130 -2.64 -14.76 1.87
C ARG A 130 -1.80 -13.98 0.85
N PHE A 131 -0.76 -13.29 1.32
CA PHE A 131 0.12 -12.52 0.44
C PHE A 131 0.87 -13.41 -0.56
N ILE A 132 1.52 -14.49 -0.12
CA ILE A 132 2.27 -15.38 -1.03
C ILE A 132 1.35 -16.12 -2.00
N SER A 133 0.11 -16.44 -1.58
CA SER A 133 -0.91 -17.03 -2.47
C SER A 133 -1.31 -16.05 -3.57
N ALA A 134 -1.64 -14.80 -3.23
CA ALA A 134 -1.99 -13.79 -4.22
C ALA A 134 -0.83 -13.48 -5.19
N MET A 135 0.41 -13.42 -4.67
CA MET A 135 1.62 -13.26 -5.49
C MET A 135 1.84 -14.44 -6.45
N ALA A 136 1.66 -15.68 -5.98
CA ALA A 136 1.77 -16.85 -6.84
C ALA A 136 0.68 -16.88 -7.93
N GLN A 137 -0.55 -16.47 -7.60
CA GLN A 137 -1.66 -16.39 -8.53
C GLN A 137 -1.46 -15.31 -9.61
N ILE A 138 -1.02 -14.11 -9.23
CA ILE A 138 -0.74 -13.04 -10.23
C ILE A 138 0.47 -13.38 -11.11
N ASN A 139 1.44 -14.13 -10.59
CA ASN A 139 2.55 -14.66 -11.37
C ASN A 139 2.11 -15.77 -12.34
N ASN A 140 1.21 -16.65 -11.90
CA ASN A 140 0.68 -17.79 -12.65
C ASN A 140 1.78 -18.55 -13.41
N ARG A 141 2.82 -18.98 -12.70
CA ARG A 141 3.99 -19.67 -13.27
C ARG A 141 4.62 -18.92 -14.45
N GLY A 142 4.73 -17.60 -14.32
CA GLY A 142 5.32 -16.71 -15.31
C GLY A 142 4.44 -16.37 -16.51
N THR A 143 3.17 -16.80 -16.54
CA THR A 143 2.21 -16.48 -17.63
C THR A 143 1.18 -15.44 -17.23
N GLY A 144 1.15 -15.05 -15.95
CA GLY A 144 0.16 -14.14 -15.41
C GLY A 144 0.50 -12.67 -15.59
N ARG A 145 -0.39 -11.84 -15.06
CA ARG A 145 -0.34 -10.38 -15.07
C ARG A 145 0.95 -9.80 -14.48
N PHE A 146 1.63 -10.52 -13.59
CA PHE A 146 2.93 -10.13 -13.05
C PHE A 146 4.00 -9.85 -14.13
N THR A 147 3.89 -10.49 -15.30
CA THR A 147 4.76 -10.24 -16.45
C THR A 147 4.80 -8.75 -16.83
N ASP A 148 3.67 -8.06 -16.74
CA ASP A 148 3.60 -6.62 -17.01
C ASP A 148 4.38 -5.83 -15.99
N PHE A 149 4.19 -6.09 -14.69
CA PHE A 149 4.92 -5.46 -13.60
C PHE A 149 6.44 -5.59 -13.80
N ARG A 150 6.92 -6.82 -14.02
CA ARG A 150 8.34 -7.07 -14.37
C ARG A 150 8.80 -6.20 -15.54
N ASN A 151 7.99 -6.08 -16.60
CA ASN A 151 8.33 -5.29 -17.79
C ASN A 151 8.29 -3.76 -17.56
N MET A 152 7.67 -3.27 -16.47
CA MET A 152 7.73 -1.85 -16.09
C MET A 152 9.12 -1.47 -15.55
N HIS A 153 9.88 -2.43 -15.02
CA HIS A 153 11.17 -2.19 -14.37
C HIS A 153 12.29 -2.92 -15.13
N VAL A 154 12.66 -2.36 -16.29
CA VAL A 154 13.69 -2.90 -17.20
C VAL A 154 14.67 -1.81 -17.63
N ALA A 155 15.75 -2.19 -18.31
CA ALA A 155 16.77 -1.28 -18.80
C ALA A 155 16.24 -0.20 -19.78
N GLY A 156 17.07 0.81 -20.02
CA GLY A 156 16.82 1.81 -21.05
C GLY A 156 15.85 2.89 -20.58
N ARG A 157 14.85 3.22 -21.41
CA ARG A 157 13.94 4.33 -21.10
C ARG A 157 13.04 4.02 -19.90
N ALA A 158 12.71 2.75 -19.63
CA ALA A 158 11.87 2.37 -18.49
C ALA A 158 12.57 2.70 -17.16
N ASP A 159 13.84 2.31 -17.03
CA ASP A 159 14.72 2.72 -15.92
C ASP A 159 14.74 4.25 -15.71
N GLN A 160 14.87 5.00 -16.80
CA GLN A 160 14.83 6.48 -16.78
C GLN A 160 13.48 7.06 -16.33
N GLN A 161 12.38 6.30 -16.28
CA GLN A 161 11.12 6.76 -15.71
C GLN A 161 11.08 6.55 -14.19
N ALA A 162 11.70 5.47 -13.72
CA ALA A 162 11.62 5.02 -12.33
C ALA A 162 12.78 5.55 -11.46
N HIS A 163 13.93 5.91 -12.05
CA HIS A 163 15.15 6.24 -11.31
C HIS A 163 15.85 7.50 -11.82
N GLY A 164 16.80 7.98 -11.02
CA GLY A 164 17.77 9.02 -11.41
C GLY A 164 17.24 10.45 -11.32
N GLY A 165 15.94 10.60 -11.07
CA GLY A 165 15.26 11.88 -10.91
C GLY A 165 14.38 11.94 -9.66
N PRO A 166 13.75 13.11 -9.38
CA PRO A 166 12.87 13.29 -8.24
C PRO A 166 11.61 12.42 -8.30
N GLY A 167 11.26 11.86 -9.46
CA GLY A 167 10.13 10.93 -9.60
C GLY A 167 10.37 9.54 -8.99
N PHE A 168 11.56 9.22 -8.46
CA PHE A 168 11.86 7.90 -7.90
C PHE A 168 10.84 7.42 -6.86
N LEU A 169 10.56 8.22 -5.82
CA LEU A 169 9.63 7.82 -4.75
C LEU A 169 8.16 7.78 -5.25
N PRO A 170 7.64 8.80 -5.96
CA PRO A 170 6.30 8.74 -6.57
C PRO A 170 6.09 7.55 -7.50
N TRP A 171 7.04 7.25 -8.37
CA TRP A 171 6.92 6.15 -9.34
C TRP A 171 6.82 4.80 -8.63
N HIS A 172 7.69 4.54 -7.65
CA HIS A 172 7.65 3.29 -6.90
C HIS A 172 6.42 3.18 -5.98
N ARG A 173 5.88 4.30 -5.45
CA ARG A 173 4.59 4.31 -4.74
C ARG A 173 3.45 3.90 -5.66
N ALA A 174 3.38 4.47 -6.87
CA ALA A 174 2.39 4.09 -7.88
C ALA A 174 2.54 2.61 -8.28
N TYR A 175 3.78 2.13 -8.43
CA TYR A 175 4.08 0.74 -8.78
C TYR A 175 3.60 -0.26 -7.72
N LEU A 176 3.84 0.04 -6.44
CA LEU A 176 3.30 -0.74 -5.33
C LEU A 176 1.79 -0.67 -5.25
N LEU A 177 1.20 0.51 -5.45
CA LEU A 177 -0.24 0.71 -5.39
C LEU A 177 -0.98 -0.10 -6.46
N ASP A 178 -0.45 -0.11 -7.70
CA ASP A 178 -1.04 -0.87 -8.80
C ASP A 178 -0.97 -2.38 -8.54
N LEU A 179 0.20 -2.89 -8.10
CA LEU A 179 0.33 -4.30 -7.73
C LEU A 179 -0.62 -4.65 -6.59
N GLU A 180 -0.66 -3.83 -5.54
CA GLU A 180 -1.50 -4.09 -4.37
C GLU A 180 -2.99 -4.14 -4.73
N ARG A 181 -3.46 -3.32 -5.68
CA ARG A 181 -4.85 -3.36 -6.17
C ARG A 181 -5.15 -4.62 -6.99
N GLU A 182 -4.22 -5.06 -7.84
CA GLU A 182 -4.35 -6.32 -8.58
C GLU A 182 -4.35 -7.53 -7.62
N LEU A 183 -3.52 -7.51 -6.57
CA LEU A 183 -3.55 -8.52 -5.51
C LEU A 183 -4.87 -8.50 -4.73
N GLN A 184 -5.44 -7.31 -4.50
CA GLN A 184 -6.74 -7.16 -3.81
C GLN A 184 -7.92 -7.60 -4.66
N ALA A 185 -7.78 -7.66 -5.99
CA ALA A 185 -8.77 -8.30 -6.85
C ALA A 185 -8.77 -9.84 -6.70
N ILE A 186 -7.65 -10.43 -6.26
CA ILE A 186 -7.52 -11.85 -5.94
C ILE A 186 -8.00 -12.13 -4.51
N ASP A 187 -7.51 -11.37 -3.54
CA ASP A 187 -7.94 -11.42 -2.15
C ASP A 187 -8.00 -10.00 -1.56
N PRO A 188 -9.21 -9.46 -1.30
CA PRO A 188 -9.38 -8.10 -0.82
C PRO A 188 -8.75 -7.82 0.56
N ALA A 189 -8.36 -8.80 1.35
CA ALA A 189 -7.68 -8.58 2.63
C ALA A 189 -6.14 -8.43 2.50
N VAL A 190 -5.57 -8.58 1.29
CA VAL A 190 -4.12 -8.49 1.06
C VAL A 190 -3.59 -7.05 1.16
N THR A 191 -2.41 -6.93 1.77
CA THR A 191 -1.51 -5.79 1.62
C THR A 191 -0.11 -6.27 1.26
N ILE A 192 0.68 -5.41 0.63
CA ILE A 192 2.11 -5.67 0.40
C ILE A 192 2.85 -5.39 1.71
N PRO A 193 3.48 -6.39 2.34
CA PRO A 193 4.27 -6.15 3.55
C PRO A 193 5.60 -5.47 3.22
N TYR A 194 6.21 -4.81 4.19
CA TYR A 194 7.52 -4.17 4.01
C TYR A 194 8.63 -4.97 4.68
N TRP A 195 9.81 -5.01 4.06
CA TRP A 195 11.02 -5.56 4.66
C TRP A 195 11.90 -4.44 5.23
N ARG A 196 12.03 -4.40 6.56
CA ARG A 196 13.03 -3.57 7.23
C ARG A 196 14.45 -4.08 7.00
N PHE A 197 15.02 -3.74 5.85
CA PHE A 197 16.37 -4.12 5.45
C PHE A 197 17.47 -3.55 6.37
N ASP A 198 17.14 -2.64 7.29
CA ASP A 198 18.05 -2.10 8.29
C ASP A 198 18.07 -2.92 9.60
N ARG A 199 17.33 -4.04 9.65
CA ARG A 199 17.22 -4.93 10.80
C ARG A 199 17.21 -6.41 10.39
N PRO A 200 17.53 -7.33 11.32
CA PRO A 200 17.32 -8.76 11.12
C PRO A 200 15.84 -9.07 10.86
N ALA A 201 15.56 -9.96 9.92
CA ALA A 201 14.22 -10.40 9.53
C ALA A 201 14.13 -11.94 9.43
N PRO A 202 14.32 -12.68 10.54
CA PRO A 202 14.36 -14.15 10.53
C PRO A 202 13.07 -14.81 10.04
N ASN A 203 11.91 -14.18 10.24
CA ASN A 203 10.62 -14.73 9.80
C ASN A 203 10.34 -14.49 8.31
N LEU A 204 11.02 -13.52 7.70
CA LEU A 204 10.91 -13.22 6.27
C LEU A 204 11.71 -14.21 5.42
N PHE A 205 12.94 -14.51 5.85
CA PHE A 205 13.88 -15.37 5.11
C PHE A 205 13.76 -16.83 5.56
N THR A 206 12.58 -17.40 5.33
CA THR A 206 12.27 -18.82 5.59
C THR A 206 11.72 -19.47 4.34
N THR A 207 11.78 -20.81 4.27
CA THR A 207 11.19 -21.58 3.17
C THR A 207 9.67 -21.41 3.05
N ASP A 208 9.00 -21.02 4.14
CA ASP A 208 7.56 -20.78 4.17
C ASP A 208 7.15 -19.36 3.73
N PHE A 209 8.12 -18.45 3.53
CA PHE A 209 7.83 -17.09 3.08
C PHE A 209 8.57 -16.74 1.78
N ILE A 210 9.62 -15.91 1.81
CA ILE A 210 10.34 -15.46 0.59
C ILE A 210 11.44 -16.45 0.17
N GLY A 211 11.63 -17.54 0.91
CA GLY A 211 12.54 -18.62 0.57
C GLY A 211 13.98 -18.39 1.01
N VAL A 212 14.77 -19.46 1.00
CA VAL A 212 16.18 -19.47 1.43
C VAL A 212 17.05 -19.91 0.24
N PRO A 213 18.09 -19.14 -0.14
CA PRO A 213 18.95 -19.53 -1.24
C PRO A 213 19.95 -20.62 -0.86
N ASP A 214 20.23 -21.51 -1.81
CA ASP A 214 21.36 -22.43 -1.74
C ASP A 214 22.70 -21.74 -2.09
N ALA A 215 23.79 -22.52 -2.13
CA ALA A 215 25.13 -22.02 -2.45
C ALA A 215 25.26 -21.45 -3.87
N LEU A 216 24.41 -21.89 -4.81
CA LEU A 216 24.35 -21.41 -6.20
C LEU A 216 23.43 -20.19 -6.34
N GLY A 217 22.67 -19.85 -5.31
CA GLY A 217 21.71 -18.76 -5.29
C GLY A 217 20.30 -19.16 -5.73
N THR A 218 20.02 -20.44 -5.91
CA THR A 218 18.67 -20.92 -6.20
C THR A 218 17.84 -20.84 -4.92
N VAL A 219 16.75 -20.07 -4.95
CA VAL A 219 15.87 -19.94 -3.79
C VAL A 219 15.01 -21.19 -3.63
N SER A 220 15.11 -21.81 -2.45
CA SER A 220 14.32 -22.96 -2.04
C SER A 220 13.10 -22.52 -1.22
N PHE A 221 12.00 -23.26 -1.40
CA PHE A 221 10.72 -23.06 -0.75
C PHE A 221 10.22 -24.37 -0.13
N SER A 222 9.34 -24.28 0.86
CA SER A 222 8.67 -25.47 1.39
C SER A 222 7.61 -25.97 0.39
N PRO A 223 7.23 -27.26 0.43
CA PRO A 223 6.22 -27.80 -0.49
C PRO A 223 4.83 -27.15 -0.37
N ALA A 224 4.53 -26.49 0.75
CA ALA A 224 3.27 -25.76 0.95
C ALA A 224 3.33 -24.31 0.42
N ASN A 225 4.53 -23.77 0.19
CA ASN A 225 4.67 -22.41 -0.29
C ASN A 225 4.41 -22.35 -1.81
N PRO A 226 3.40 -21.60 -2.27
CA PRO A 226 3.03 -21.58 -3.68
C PRO A 226 4.06 -20.87 -4.57
N LEU A 227 4.98 -20.08 -3.99
CA LEU A 227 6.10 -19.47 -4.72
C LEU A 227 7.15 -20.48 -5.20
N GLN A 228 7.07 -21.77 -4.82
CA GLN A 228 7.91 -22.82 -5.40
C GLN A 228 7.75 -22.94 -6.92
N PHE A 229 6.62 -22.49 -7.47
CA PHE A 229 6.32 -22.47 -8.91
C PHE A 229 6.54 -21.09 -9.54
N TRP A 230 7.14 -20.15 -8.82
CA TRP A 230 7.45 -18.82 -9.32
C TRP A 230 8.30 -18.94 -10.59
N ALA A 231 7.90 -18.24 -11.64
CA ALA A 231 8.67 -18.19 -12.87
C ALA A 231 8.66 -16.80 -13.48
N THR A 232 9.75 -16.47 -14.15
CA THR A 232 9.88 -15.26 -14.97
C THR A 232 10.65 -15.62 -16.24
N ASP A 233 10.31 -15.01 -17.36
CA ASP A 233 10.98 -15.23 -18.65
C ASP A 233 11.01 -16.70 -19.10
N GLY A 234 9.96 -17.46 -18.75
CA GLY A 234 9.89 -18.90 -19.05
C GLY A 234 10.80 -19.78 -18.18
N VAL A 235 11.50 -19.20 -17.20
CA VAL A 235 12.38 -19.92 -16.28
C VAL A 235 11.76 -19.95 -14.89
N GLN A 236 11.56 -21.16 -14.35
CA GLN A 236 11.11 -21.37 -12.98
C GLN A 236 12.26 -21.14 -12.00
N GLY A 237 11.95 -20.51 -10.87
CA GLY A 237 12.87 -20.24 -9.77
C GLY A 237 13.24 -18.77 -9.63
N ILE A 238 13.98 -18.48 -8.57
CA ILE A 238 14.51 -17.16 -8.25
C ILE A 238 16.01 -17.29 -8.04
N LEU A 239 16.78 -16.41 -8.67
CA LEU A 239 18.22 -16.30 -8.48
C LEU A 239 18.53 -15.19 -7.48
N ARG A 240 18.87 -15.56 -6.25
CA ARG A 240 19.23 -14.65 -5.15
C ARG A 240 20.37 -15.26 -4.33
N ARG A 241 21.62 -15.01 -4.69
CA ARG A 241 22.79 -15.56 -3.98
C ARG A 241 23.17 -14.68 -2.80
N GLN A 242 23.22 -15.24 -1.59
CA GLN A 242 23.60 -14.50 -0.39
C GLN A 242 25.05 -14.00 -0.46
N LEU A 243 25.25 -12.75 -0.07
CA LEU A 243 26.53 -12.07 0.06
C LEU A 243 26.78 -11.76 1.54
N GLY A 244 27.80 -12.38 2.14
CA GLY A 244 28.20 -12.09 3.51
C GLY A 244 27.05 -12.22 4.52
N ALA A 245 26.57 -11.07 5.03
CA ALA A 245 25.54 -11.01 6.07
C ALA A 245 24.25 -11.72 5.66
N SER A 246 23.76 -12.60 6.54
CA SER A 246 22.41 -13.15 6.40
C SER A 246 21.40 -12.14 6.93
N PRO A 247 20.44 -11.66 6.12
CA PRO A 247 19.42 -10.72 6.58
C PRO A 247 18.46 -11.33 7.60
N GLY A 248 18.43 -12.67 7.74
CA GLY A 248 17.71 -13.34 8.84
C GLY A 248 18.40 -13.18 10.19
N ALA A 249 19.73 -12.96 10.21
CA ALA A 249 20.54 -12.95 11.42
C ALA A 249 21.02 -11.56 11.84
N GLN A 250 21.40 -10.71 10.88
CA GLN A 250 22.03 -9.43 11.16
C GLN A 250 21.73 -8.38 10.08
N ALA A 251 21.73 -7.11 10.48
CA ALA A 251 21.66 -5.99 9.53
C ALA A 251 23.00 -5.81 8.80
N ALA A 252 22.96 -5.41 7.54
CA ALA A 252 24.16 -5.06 6.79
C ALA A 252 24.71 -3.71 7.28
N PRO A 253 26.03 -3.61 7.53
CA PRO A 253 26.62 -2.45 8.20
C PRO A 253 26.64 -1.16 7.35
N ASN A 254 26.52 -1.29 6.02
CA ASN A 254 26.59 -0.17 5.08
C ASN A 254 25.21 0.41 4.72
N ILE A 255 24.12 -0.16 5.24
CA ILE A 255 22.76 0.34 5.02
C ILE A 255 22.43 1.35 6.11
N LEU A 256 21.96 2.54 5.72
CA LEU A 256 21.46 3.53 6.68
C LEU A 256 20.29 2.94 7.49
N THR A 257 20.36 3.11 8.80
CA THR A 257 19.23 2.84 9.69
C THR A 257 18.04 3.74 9.34
N GLU A 258 16.85 3.34 9.77
CA GLU A 258 15.66 4.18 9.66
C GLU A 258 15.89 5.59 10.25
N ALA A 259 16.51 5.68 11.44
CA ALA A 259 16.80 6.96 12.08
C ALA A 259 17.73 7.85 11.23
N GLN A 260 18.79 7.27 10.66
CA GLN A 260 19.70 8.00 9.76
C GLN A 260 19.01 8.42 8.46
N THR A 261 18.14 7.58 7.91
CA THR A 261 17.39 7.87 6.69
C THR A 261 16.43 9.04 6.90
N LEU A 262 15.71 9.06 8.02
CA LEU A 262 14.80 10.15 8.36
C LEU A 262 15.54 11.47 8.64
N ALA A 263 16.84 11.39 8.99
CA ALA A 263 17.71 12.53 9.20
C ALA A 263 18.37 13.10 7.94
N LEU A 264 18.09 12.56 6.73
CA LEU A 264 18.67 13.05 5.47
C LEU A 264 18.30 14.51 5.14
N GLY A 265 17.26 15.06 5.77
CA GLY A 265 16.89 16.48 5.72
C GLY A 265 15.39 16.71 5.56
N SER A 266 14.92 17.91 5.88
CA SER A 266 13.48 18.26 5.89
C SER A 266 12.93 18.79 4.56
N ALA A 267 13.77 18.84 3.53
CA ALA A 267 13.39 19.14 2.15
C ALA A 267 13.54 17.88 1.28
N TYR A 268 12.57 17.64 0.41
CA TYR A 268 12.51 16.44 -0.44
C TYR A 268 13.80 16.20 -1.23
N ARG A 269 14.42 17.28 -1.75
CA ARG A 269 15.68 17.21 -2.51
C ARG A 269 16.82 16.51 -1.75
N ASN A 270 16.85 16.63 -0.42
CA ASN A 270 17.86 15.97 0.42
C ASN A 270 17.40 14.56 0.79
N PHE A 271 16.13 14.41 1.19
CA PHE A 271 15.56 13.12 1.57
C PHE A 271 15.62 12.09 0.44
N ARG A 272 15.37 12.50 -0.82
CA ARG A 272 15.44 11.61 -1.99
C ARG A 272 16.83 11.02 -2.25
N GLY A 273 17.88 11.50 -1.57
CA GLY A 273 19.18 10.83 -1.50
C GLY A 273 19.09 9.37 -1.01
N MET A 274 17.98 9.02 -0.35
CA MET A 274 17.66 7.65 0.04
C MET A 274 17.64 6.64 -1.11
N GLN A 275 17.48 7.09 -2.37
CA GLN A 275 17.56 6.24 -3.57
C GLN A 275 18.93 5.53 -3.65
N GLY A 276 20.02 6.20 -3.25
CA GLY A 276 21.34 5.59 -3.18
C GLY A 276 21.48 4.70 -1.95
N ASN A 277 21.34 5.29 -0.76
CA ASN A 277 21.39 4.57 0.51
C ASN A 277 20.27 5.11 1.41
N PRO A 278 19.33 4.28 1.88
CA PRO A 278 19.42 2.81 1.96
C PRO A 278 18.90 1.99 0.79
N HIS A 279 18.13 2.53 -0.15
CA HIS A 279 17.51 1.72 -1.21
C HIS A 279 18.53 0.93 -2.05
N GLY A 280 19.47 1.63 -2.69
CA GLY A 280 20.47 1.00 -3.56
C GLY A 280 21.36 0.03 -2.78
N SER A 281 21.79 0.42 -1.58
CA SER A 281 22.54 -0.47 -0.68
C SER A 281 21.75 -1.75 -0.32
N ALA A 282 20.45 -1.65 -0.03
CA ALA A 282 19.62 -2.81 0.28
C ALA A 282 19.54 -3.83 -0.87
N HIS A 283 19.58 -3.38 -2.13
CA HIS A 283 19.62 -4.27 -3.29
C HIS A 283 20.89 -5.11 -3.39
N VAL A 284 22.04 -4.61 -2.90
CA VAL A 284 23.36 -5.21 -3.16
C VAL A 284 24.11 -5.67 -1.91
N SER A 285 23.68 -5.30 -0.70
CA SER A 285 24.40 -5.63 0.53
C SER A 285 24.22 -7.06 1.01
N TYR A 286 23.05 -7.66 0.76
CA TYR A 286 22.72 -9.01 1.24
C TYR A 286 22.78 -10.06 0.15
N PHE A 287 22.57 -9.65 -1.11
CA PHE A 287 22.35 -10.57 -2.21
C PHE A 287 22.96 -10.07 -3.52
N SER A 288 23.38 -11.03 -4.33
CA SER A 288 23.57 -10.89 -5.77
C SER A 288 22.49 -11.68 -6.51
N GLY A 289 22.48 -11.64 -7.83
CA GLY A 289 21.45 -12.27 -8.67
C GLY A 289 20.41 -11.24 -9.11
N SER A 290 19.18 -11.69 -9.37
CA SER A 290 18.13 -10.86 -9.98
C SER A 290 17.90 -9.56 -9.21
N ILE A 291 17.78 -9.63 -7.88
CA ILE A 291 17.49 -8.48 -6.99
C ILE A 291 18.56 -7.38 -7.02
N SER A 292 19.78 -7.70 -7.44
CA SER A 292 20.94 -6.79 -7.35
C SER A 292 21.16 -5.91 -8.58
N SER A 293 20.34 -6.07 -9.62
CA SER A 293 20.49 -5.34 -10.89
C SER A 293 19.16 -4.77 -11.34
N ILE A 294 19.14 -3.47 -11.69
CA ILE A 294 17.92 -2.74 -12.06
C ILE A 294 17.07 -3.52 -13.08
N PRO A 295 17.57 -3.98 -14.23
CA PRO A 295 16.73 -4.60 -15.25
C PRO A 295 16.12 -5.96 -14.86
N THR A 296 16.55 -6.52 -13.73
CA THR A 296 16.15 -7.86 -13.28
C THR A 296 15.57 -7.87 -11.87
N ALA A 297 15.62 -6.76 -11.13
CA ALA A 297 15.33 -6.73 -9.71
C ALA A 297 13.88 -7.17 -9.43
N ALA A 298 12.94 -6.69 -10.23
CA ALA A 298 11.53 -7.04 -10.15
C ALA A 298 11.21 -8.52 -10.46
N LYS A 299 12.17 -9.33 -10.93
CA LYS A 299 11.97 -10.79 -11.10
C LYS A 299 11.90 -11.53 -9.76
N ASP A 300 12.47 -10.96 -8.69
CA ASP A 300 12.40 -11.50 -7.34
C ASP A 300 11.24 -10.83 -6.57
N PRO A 301 10.26 -11.57 -6.02
CA PRO A 301 9.16 -11.00 -5.25
C PRO A 301 9.63 -10.18 -4.02
N LEU A 302 10.85 -10.41 -3.51
CA LEU A 302 11.47 -9.60 -2.44
C LEU A 302 11.56 -8.11 -2.82
N PHE A 303 11.66 -7.80 -4.12
CA PHE A 303 11.66 -6.44 -4.64
C PHE A 303 10.53 -5.59 -4.06
N PHE A 304 9.30 -6.11 -4.08
CA PHE A 304 8.14 -5.33 -3.65
C PHE A 304 8.13 -5.09 -2.14
N LEU A 305 8.68 -6.02 -1.36
CA LEU A 305 8.81 -5.84 0.10
C LEU A 305 9.90 -4.82 0.43
N LEU A 306 11.01 -4.82 -0.32
CA LEU A 306 12.08 -3.82 -0.21
C LEU A 306 11.53 -2.42 -0.53
N HIS A 307 10.86 -2.27 -1.67
CA HIS A 307 10.28 -0.99 -2.09
C HIS A 307 9.12 -0.55 -1.20
N CYS A 308 8.35 -1.47 -0.62
CA CYS A 308 7.34 -1.14 0.38
C CYS A 308 7.97 -0.50 1.62
N ASN A 309 9.19 -0.91 2.02
CA ASN A 309 9.93 -0.22 3.08
C ASN A 309 10.48 1.14 2.63
N VAL A 310 10.91 1.28 1.37
CA VAL A 310 11.30 2.58 0.80
C VAL A 310 10.14 3.57 0.86
N ASP A 311 8.96 3.13 0.44
CA ASP A 311 7.75 3.95 0.47
C ASP A 311 7.30 4.25 1.91
N ARG A 312 7.40 3.28 2.83
CA ARG A 312 7.17 3.48 4.26
C ARG A 312 8.09 4.55 4.85
N LEU A 313 9.39 4.52 4.53
CA LEU A 313 10.36 5.52 5.00
C LEU A 313 9.98 6.92 4.48
N TRP A 314 9.53 7.02 3.23
CA TRP A 314 9.00 8.28 2.69
C TRP A 314 7.74 8.72 3.43
N ALA A 315 6.77 7.84 3.66
CA ALA A 315 5.57 8.13 4.44
C ALA A 315 5.89 8.61 5.87
N LYS A 316 6.86 7.98 6.54
CA LYS A 316 7.36 8.40 7.87
C LYS A 316 7.97 9.79 7.82
N TRP A 317 8.80 10.07 6.83
CA TRP A 317 9.36 11.39 6.63
C TRP A 317 8.28 12.45 6.40
N GLN A 318 7.30 12.17 5.52
CA GLN A 318 6.18 13.09 5.27
C GLN A 318 5.40 13.42 6.56
N SER A 319 5.17 12.41 7.41
CA SER A 319 4.53 12.56 8.72
C SER A 319 5.37 13.41 9.68
N GLN A 320 6.68 13.18 9.74
CA GLN A 320 7.58 13.93 10.62
C GLN A 320 7.76 15.41 10.23
N VAL A 321 7.77 15.71 8.94
CA VAL A 321 8.07 17.07 8.44
C VAL A 321 6.88 17.79 7.79
N GLY A 322 5.68 17.18 7.80
CA GLY A 322 4.45 17.78 7.27
C GLY A 322 4.47 18.02 5.76
N ARG A 323 5.00 17.07 4.97
CA ARG A 323 5.23 17.24 3.52
C ARG A 323 4.24 16.44 2.67
N TYR A 324 3.01 16.94 2.61
CA TYR A 324 1.92 16.35 1.81
C TYR A 324 1.45 17.26 0.68
N ASP A 325 1.52 18.58 0.88
CA ASP A 325 1.03 19.56 -0.09
C ASP A 325 2.05 19.79 -1.22
N ALA A 326 1.62 19.48 -2.44
CA ALA A 326 2.37 19.68 -3.67
C ALA A 326 2.76 21.16 -3.92
N ASN A 327 2.03 22.12 -3.34
CA ASN A 327 2.32 23.55 -3.46
C ASN A 327 3.49 24.00 -2.57
N VAL A 328 3.93 23.15 -1.63
CA VAL A 328 5.06 23.45 -0.76
C VAL A 328 6.36 23.04 -1.47
N ALA A 329 7.19 24.02 -1.84
CA ALA A 329 8.43 23.80 -2.61
C ALA A 329 9.42 22.80 -1.98
N ALA A 330 9.33 22.55 -0.67
CA ALA A 330 10.16 21.57 0.02
C ALA A 330 9.51 20.17 0.12
N ALA A 331 8.24 20.02 -0.26
CA ALA A 331 7.54 18.73 -0.32
C ALA A 331 7.91 17.93 -1.57
N TYR A 332 8.32 18.62 -2.64
CA TYR A 332 8.82 17.97 -3.84
C TYR A 332 9.88 18.84 -4.53
N ASP A 333 10.94 18.18 -4.99
CA ASP A 333 12.00 18.82 -5.78
C ASP A 333 11.51 18.93 -7.22
N ALA A 334 10.62 19.89 -7.49
CA ALA A 334 10.23 20.22 -8.85
C ALA A 334 11.51 20.61 -9.62
N GLY A 335 11.91 19.76 -10.57
CA GLY A 335 13.15 19.98 -11.32
C GLY A 335 13.13 21.36 -12.00
N PRO A 336 14.30 21.97 -12.26
CA PRO A 336 14.34 23.07 -13.21
C PRO A 336 13.77 22.58 -14.56
N THR A 337 13.00 23.45 -15.22
CA THR A 337 12.33 23.30 -16.53
C THR A 337 13.06 22.40 -17.57
N PRO A 338 12.31 21.76 -18.48
CA PRO A 338 12.54 20.37 -18.90
C PRO A 338 13.73 20.22 -19.85
N THR A 339 14.67 19.35 -19.46
CA THR A 339 15.40 18.55 -20.45
C THR A 339 14.62 17.27 -20.70
N SER A 340 14.74 16.68 -21.88
CA SER A 340 14.12 15.38 -22.23
C SER A 340 14.48 14.22 -21.29
N LEU A 341 15.44 14.45 -20.37
CA LEU A 341 15.90 13.53 -19.35
C LEU A 341 15.01 13.49 -18.08
N LEU A 342 14.05 14.41 -17.94
CA LEU A 342 13.17 14.50 -16.75
C LEU A 342 11.69 14.19 -17.01
N ALA A 343 11.35 13.65 -18.18
CA ALA A 343 9.97 13.30 -18.49
C ALA A 343 9.46 12.20 -17.55
N GLY A 344 8.39 12.50 -16.81
CA GLY A 344 7.85 11.61 -15.77
C GLY A 344 8.32 11.95 -14.36
N HIS A 345 9.16 12.97 -14.18
CA HIS A 345 9.68 13.38 -12.88
C HIS A 345 9.18 14.76 -12.43
N ASN A 346 8.52 15.54 -13.28
CA ASN A 346 7.95 16.81 -12.83
C ASN A 346 6.62 16.58 -12.12
N LEU A 347 6.26 17.49 -11.22
CA LEU A 347 5.10 17.37 -10.34
C LEU A 347 3.78 17.07 -11.08
N HIS A 348 3.60 17.61 -12.29
CA HIS A 348 2.39 17.43 -13.09
C HIS A 348 2.55 16.41 -14.23
N ASP A 349 3.73 15.79 -14.35
CA ASP A 349 3.91 14.72 -15.32
C ASP A 349 3.09 13.50 -14.89
N THR A 350 2.41 12.89 -15.85
CA THR A 350 1.87 11.55 -15.69
C THR A 350 3.00 10.55 -15.52
N LEU A 351 2.82 9.58 -14.63
CA LEU A 351 3.73 8.46 -14.44
C LEU A 351 3.50 7.42 -15.54
N TRP A 352 4.58 7.01 -16.20
CA TRP A 352 4.57 5.87 -17.12
C TRP A 352 4.63 4.57 -16.31
N PRO A 353 3.98 3.46 -16.70
CA PRO A 353 3.29 3.22 -17.99
C PRO A 353 1.80 3.57 -18.02
N TRP A 354 1.21 3.97 -16.91
CA TRP A 354 -0.24 4.01 -16.72
C TRP A 354 -1.02 4.96 -17.65
N ASN A 355 -0.35 5.94 -18.25
CA ASN A 355 -0.96 6.84 -19.23
C ASN A 355 -0.98 6.28 -20.67
N GLY A 356 -0.38 5.12 -20.93
CA GLY A 356 -0.30 4.49 -22.25
C GLY A 356 0.56 5.22 -23.29
N ILE A 357 1.29 6.27 -22.90
CA ILE A 357 2.10 7.05 -23.84
C ILE A 357 3.42 6.32 -24.12
N VAL A 358 3.65 5.97 -25.39
CA VAL A 358 4.83 5.22 -25.84
C VAL A 358 5.75 6.00 -26.79
N THR A 359 5.47 7.28 -27.00
CA THR A 359 6.27 8.16 -27.85
C THR A 359 7.46 8.75 -27.07
N PRO A 360 8.67 8.82 -27.64
CA PRO A 360 9.81 9.45 -27.00
C PRO A 360 9.49 10.85 -26.45
N PRO A 361 10.00 11.22 -25.25
CA PRO A 361 11.03 10.53 -24.48
C PRO A 361 10.58 9.30 -23.67
N ARG A 362 9.29 8.93 -23.69
CA ARG A 362 8.77 7.74 -22.99
C ARG A 362 9.30 6.43 -23.61
N PRO A 363 9.27 5.31 -22.86
CA PRO A 363 9.56 3.98 -23.41
C PRO A 363 8.65 3.61 -24.57
N SER A 364 9.12 2.76 -25.49
CA SER A 364 8.37 2.31 -26.67
C SER A 364 7.26 1.30 -26.35
N THR A 365 7.10 0.94 -25.08
CA THR A 365 6.06 0.06 -24.56
C THR A 365 5.39 0.71 -23.37
N ALA A 366 4.17 0.31 -23.04
CA ALA A 366 3.48 0.68 -21.80
C ALA A 366 2.84 -0.60 -21.22
N PRO A 367 3.64 -1.47 -20.58
CA PRO A 367 3.14 -2.71 -19.98
C PRO A 367 2.06 -2.37 -18.95
N GLY A 368 1.10 -3.27 -18.73
CA GLY A 368 0.07 -3.04 -17.73
C GLY A 368 -1.16 -2.31 -18.27
N GLY A 369 -0.98 -1.27 -19.08
CA GLY A 369 -2.06 -0.34 -19.38
C GLY A 369 -2.36 0.56 -18.18
N ALA A 370 -3.62 0.95 -18.00
CA ALA A 370 -4.01 1.90 -16.97
C ALA A 370 -3.94 1.32 -15.55
N MET A 371 -3.76 2.18 -14.55
CA MET A 371 -3.68 1.79 -13.14
C MET A 371 -4.98 1.11 -12.70
N ALA A 372 -4.86 0.00 -11.96
CA ALA A 372 -5.98 -0.73 -11.40
C ALA A 372 -6.86 0.16 -10.50
N GLY A 373 -8.17 -0.06 -10.56
CA GLY A 373 -9.16 0.65 -9.74
C GLY A 373 -9.17 0.19 -8.28
N SER A 374 -9.87 0.92 -7.43
CA SER A 374 -10.15 0.53 -6.04
C SER A 374 -11.62 0.70 -5.72
N SER A 375 -12.21 -0.26 -5.01
CA SER A 375 -13.57 -0.14 -4.47
C SER A 375 -13.65 0.79 -3.25
N CYS A 376 -12.50 1.21 -2.70
CA CYS A 376 -12.44 2.01 -1.48
C CYS A 376 -12.15 3.50 -1.75
N VAL A 377 -11.42 3.82 -2.82
CA VAL A 377 -10.98 5.19 -3.15
C VAL A 377 -10.99 5.42 -4.66
N SER A 378 -11.20 6.67 -5.08
CA SER A 378 -11.12 7.06 -6.49
C SER A 378 -9.73 7.53 -6.92
N ALA A 379 -8.94 8.12 -6.02
CA ALA A 379 -7.59 8.55 -6.32
C ALA A 379 -6.64 7.35 -6.54
N PRO A 380 -5.60 7.51 -7.38
CA PRO A 380 -5.23 8.70 -8.14
C PRO A 380 -5.95 8.78 -9.50
N GLY A 381 -6.93 7.92 -9.76
CA GLY A 381 -7.45 7.66 -11.10
C GLY A 381 -6.59 6.63 -11.85
N ASN A 382 -6.79 6.55 -13.16
CA ASN A 382 -6.23 5.50 -14.02
C ASN A 382 -4.89 5.88 -14.68
N ALA A 383 -4.51 7.16 -14.66
CA ALA A 383 -3.26 7.70 -15.19
C ALA A 383 -2.62 8.67 -14.17
N PRO A 384 -2.06 8.16 -13.06
CA PRO A 384 -1.53 8.97 -11.97
C PRO A 384 -0.46 9.95 -12.43
N ARG A 385 -0.41 11.09 -11.77
CA ARG A 385 0.69 12.06 -11.84
C ARG A 385 1.60 11.94 -10.63
N VAL A 386 2.78 12.53 -10.74
CA VAL A 386 3.73 12.66 -9.63
C VAL A 386 3.07 13.30 -8.40
N SER A 387 2.31 14.39 -8.57
CA SER A 387 1.60 15.09 -7.49
C SER A 387 0.63 14.21 -6.72
N ASP A 388 -0.01 13.27 -7.39
CA ASP A 388 -1.06 12.44 -6.80
C ASP A 388 -0.50 11.47 -5.76
N MET A 389 0.81 11.24 -5.79
CA MET A 389 1.51 10.32 -4.89
C MET A 389 1.92 10.98 -3.57
N LEU A 390 1.83 12.30 -3.44
CA LEU A 390 2.28 13.01 -2.25
C LEU A 390 1.28 12.84 -1.09
N ASP A 391 0.01 13.15 -1.31
CA ASP A 391 -1.02 13.17 -0.25
C ASP A 391 -1.71 11.81 -0.05
N PHE A 392 -0.91 10.76 0.17
CA PHE A 392 -1.39 9.38 0.14
C PHE A 392 -2.47 9.05 1.19
N GLN A 393 -2.54 9.80 2.28
CA GLN A 393 -3.57 9.66 3.33
C GLN A 393 -4.71 10.70 3.21
N GLY A 394 -4.61 11.66 2.29
CA GLY A 394 -5.62 12.70 2.12
C GLY A 394 -5.61 13.75 3.24
N VAL A 395 -4.43 14.11 3.75
CA VAL A 395 -4.19 15.11 4.79
C VAL A 395 -4.52 16.52 4.29
N VAL A 396 -4.18 16.81 3.03
CA VAL A 396 -4.46 18.10 2.39
C VAL A 396 -5.82 18.07 1.72
N SER A 397 -6.14 16.96 1.06
CA SER A 397 -7.42 16.74 0.39
C SER A 397 -7.91 15.31 0.65
N SER A 398 -9.05 15.17 1.33
CA SER A 398 -9.62 13.87 1.67
C SER A 398 -9.98 13.00 0.44
N SER A 399 -10.07 13.60 -0.75
CA SER A 399 -10.22 12.90 -2.03
C SER A 399 -8.92 12.37 -2.63
N ALA A 400 -7.75 12.85 -2.17
CA ALA A 400 -6.44 12.43 -2.66
C ALA A 400 -5.93 11.12 -2.04
N LYS A 401 -6.57 10.63 -0.97
CA LYS A 401 -6.15 9.39 -0.28
C LYS A 401 -6.09 8.19 -1.24
N LEU A 402 -5.01 7.43 -1.17
CA LEU A 402 -4.71 6.34 -2.10
C LEU A 402 -5.20 4.97 -1.62
N GLY A 403 -5.76 4.89 -0.41
CA GLY A 403 -6.40 3.68 0.11
C GLY A 403 -5.45 2.66 0.74
N PHE A 404 -4.25 3.09 1.15
CA PHE A 404 -3.30 2.30 1.93
C PHE A 404 -2.74 3.10 3.11
N ALA A 405 -2.21 2.40 4.11
CA ALA A 405 -1.49 2.96 5.24
C ALA A 405 -0.47 1.95 5.78
N TYR A 406 0.38 2.39 6.71
CA TYR A 406 1.37 1.55 7.38
C TYR A 406 1.01 1.38 8.86
N ASP A 407 1.28 0.22 9.43
CA ASP A 407 1.07 -0.06 10.86
C ASP A 407 1.79 0.91 11.81
N ASP A 408 2.89 1.52 11.37
CA ASP A 408 3.70 2.43 12.17
C ASP A 408 3.82 3.87 11.62
N VAL A 409 2.92 4.26 10.70
CA VAL A 409 2.79 5.64 10.21
C VAL A 409 1.38 6.16 10.52
N PRO A 410 1.21 7.02 11.54
CA PRO A 410 -0.10 7.55 11.88
C PRO A 410 -0.61 8.53 10.82
N LEU A 411 -1.92 8.76 10.83
CA LEU A 411 -2.49 9.96 10.22
C LEU A 411 -2.07 11.17 11.10
N PRO A 412 -1.53 12.25 10.52
CA PRO A 412 -1.09 13.44 11.25
C PRO A 412 -2.15 14.11 12.12
#